data_AF-A0A960KA52-F1
#
_entry.id   AF-A0A960KA52-F1
#
_cell.length_a   1.000
_cell.length_b   1.000
_cell.length_c   1.000
_cell.angle_alpha   90.00
_cell.angle_beta   90.00
_cell.angle_gamma   90.00
#
_symmetry.space_group_name_H-M   'P 1'
#
loop_
_entity.id
_entity.type
_entity.pdbx_description
1 polymer ?
#
loop_
_entity_poly.entity_id
_entity_poly.type
_entity_poly.pdbx_seq_one_letter_code
_entity_poly.pdbx_strand_id
1 'polypeptide(L)'
;MINIRYHIVSITAVFLALGIGVALGSTFLDGATVDVLNKNISSAETRIRASNDKIGALEDDLDAARQRDAGLILLGTDRLLGEQLTDQPVLVVAEPGVGDDQLAALLSVLDRSGADLRGTLALRDRLTLTDGDDALAEAIGLESDASAAELRSAVNAQLVDALAAAG
;
A
#
# COMPACT_ATOMS: atom_id res chain seq x y z
N MET A 1 41.42 -20.07 70.15
CA MET A 1 41.75 -21.06 69.11
C MET A 1 40.61 -21.09 68.11
N ILE A 2 40.80 -20.57 66.90
CA ILE A 2 39.85 -20.75 65.80
C ILE A 2 39.81 -22.26 65.50
N ASN A 3 38.65 -22.89 65.71
CA ASN A 3 38.53 -24.33 65.56
C ASN A 3 38.39 -24.65 64.06
N ILE A 4 39.52 -24.97 63.41
CA ILE A 4 39.62 -25.24 61.96
C ILE A 4 38.56 -26.25 61.49
N ARG A 5 38.19 -27.20 62.35
CA ARG A 5 37.12 -28.17 62.09
C ARG A 5 35.77 -27.51 61.82
N TYR A 6 35.44 -26.45 62.53
CA TYR A 6 34.18 -25.73 62.37
C TYR A 6 34.12 -24.96 61.04
N HIS A 7 35.23 -24.35 60.62
CA HIS A 7 35.30 -23.66 59.32
C HIS A 7 35.20 -24.62 58.15
N ILE A 8 35.88 -25.77 58.21
CA ILE A 8 35.80 -26.79 57.16
C ILE A 8 34.36 -27.32 57.05
N VAL A 9 33.72 -27.66 58.17
CA VAL A 9 32.33 -28.15 58.18
C VAL A 9 31.36 -27.11 57.62
N SER A 10 31.51 -25.84 58.00
CA SER A 10 30.66 -24.76 57.48
C SER A 10 30.82 -24.55 55.97
N ILE A 11 32.06 -24.54 55.45
CA ILE A 11 32.30 -24.39 54.00
C ILE A 11 31.72 -25.58 53.24
N THR A 12 31.90 -26.81 53.73
CA THR A 12 31.31 -27.99 53.08
C THR A 12 29.78 -27.97 53.12
N ALA A 13 29.18 -27.48 54.21
CA ALA A 13 27.74 -27.34 54.31
C ALA A 13 27.19 -26.32 53.29
N VAL A 14 27.86 -25.17 53.13
CA VAL A 14 27.49 -24.16 52.13
C VAL A 14 27.68 -24.70 50.70
N PHE A 15 28.78 -25.39 50.43
CA PHE A 15 29.04 -25.99 49.12
C PHE A 15 28.02 -27.06 48.75
N LEU A 16 27.66 -27.91 49.72
CA LEU A 16 26.67 -28.96 49.54
C LEU A 16 25.26 -28.38 49.36
N ALA A 17 24.91 -27.33 50.10
CA ALA A 17 23.67 -26.58 49.89
C ALA A 17 23.60 -25.96 48.49
N LEU A 18 24.69 -25.37 48.00
CA LEU A 18 24.76 -24.79 46.65
C LEU A 18 24.66 -25.86 45.56
N GLY A 19 25.40 -26.97 45.70
CA GLY A 19 25.38 -28.07 44.74
C GLY A 19 24.00 -28.71 44.62
N ILE A 20 23.33 -28.97 45.75
CA ILE A 20 21.96 -29.51 45.76
C ILE A 20 20.97 -28.48 45.19
N GLY A 21 21.11 -27.20 45.54
CA GLY A 21 20.26 -26.13 45.01
C GLY A 21 20.32 -26.01 43.49
N VAL A 22 21.53 -26.09 42.91
CA VAL A 22 21.73 -26.05 41.45
C VAL A 22 21.26 -27.34 40.78
N ALA A 23 21.55 -28.50 41.36
CA ALA A 23 21.15 -29.79 40.81
C ALA A 23 19.62 -29.93 40.74
N LEU A 24 18.90 -29.52 41.78
CA LEU A 24 17.43 -29.52 41.81
C LEU A 24 16.82 -28.38 40.97
N GLY A 25 17.48 -27.22 40.92
CA GLY A 25 17.00 -26.07 40.13
C GLY A 25 17.09 -26.29 38.62
N SER A 26 18.13 -26.97 38.14
CA SER A 26 18.31 -27.29 36.72
C SER A 26 17.36 -28.39 36.24
N THR A 27 17.13 -29.43 37.05
CA THR A 27 16.24 -30.55 36.66
C THR A 27 14.78 -30.14 36.49
N PHE A 28 14.30 -29.13 37.23
CA PHE A 28 12.91 -28.67 37.11
C PHE A 28 12.69 -27.72 35.92
N LEU A 29 13.74 -27.02 35.47
CA LEU A 29 13.65 -25.99 34.44
C LEU A 29 13.76 -26.55 33.01
N ASP A 30 14.48 -27.66 32.83
CA ASP A 30 14.92 -28.15 31.50
C ASP A 30 13.81 -28.76 30.63
N GLY A 31 12.80 -29.41 31.21
CA GLY A 31 11.78 -30.14 30.43
C GLY A 31 10.53 -29.31 30.12
N ALA A 32 9.76 -28.98 31.16
CA ALA A 32 8.43 -28.40 31.00
C ALA A 32 8.45 -26.99 30.36
N THR A 33 9.46 -26.17 30.66
CA THR A 33 9.55 -24.79 30.14
C THR A 33 9.97 -24.79 28.66
N VAL A 34 10.91 -25.66 28.29
CA VAL A 34 11.39 -25.80 26.92
C VAL A 34 10.31 -26.38 26.02
N ASP A 35 9.56 -27.38 26.49
CA ASP A 35 8.43 -27.95 25.75
C ASP A 35 7.32 -26.93 25.48
N VAL A 36 7.01 -26.09 26.47
CA VAL A 36 6.03 -25.00 26.30
C VAL A 36 6.53 -23.98 25.29
N LEU A 37 7.80 -23.60 25.35
CA LEU A 37 8.39 -22.66 24.39
C LEU A 37 8.39 -23.23 22.97
N ASN A 38 8.82 -24.48 22.80
CA ASN A 38 8.82 -25.18 21.51
C ASN A 38 7.40 -25.30 20.93
N LYS A 39 6.41 -25.62 21.77
CA LYS A 39 5.00 -25.65 21.38
C LYS A 39 4.50 -24.27 20.95
N ASN A 40 4.89 -23.21 21.66
CA ASN A 40 4.52 -21.85 21.32
C ASN A 40 5.15 -21.41 19.99
N ILE A 41 6.43 -21.75 19.75
CA ILE A 41 7.12 -21.47 18.48
C ILE A 41 6.42 -22.20 17.33
N SER A 42 6.18 -23.51 17.48
CA SER A 42 5.50 -24.30 16.45
C SER A 42 4.08 -23.79 16.15
N SER A 43 3.34 -23.38 17.18
CA SER A 43 2.02 -22.74 17.03
C SER A 43 2.11 -21.40 16.30
N ALA A 44 3.11 -20.56 16.64
CA ALA A 44 3.34 -19.28 15.98
C ALA A 44 3.71 -19.47 14.50
N GLU A 45 4.62 -20.39 14.19
CA GLU A 45 4.96 -20.74 12.80
C GLU A 45 3.74 -21.21 12.01
N THR A 46 2.91 -22.06 12.60
CA THR A 46 1.68 -22.55 11.96
C THR A 46 0.71 -21.41 11.66
N ARG A 47 0.54 -20.47 12.60
CA ARG A 47 -0.30 -19.28 12.41
C ARG A 47 0.25 -18.37 11.32
N ILE A 48 1.57 -18.18 11.25
CA ILE A 48 2.22 -17.39 10.20
C ILE A 48 1.96 -18.02 8.83
N ARG A 49 2.18 -19.34 8.69
CA ARG A 49 1.90 -20.06 7.43
C ARG A 49 0.44 -19.91 7.02
N ALA A 50 -0.50 -20.19 7.92
CA ALA A 50 -1.93 -20.04 7.64
C ALA A 50 -2.34 -18.60 7.27
N SER A 51 -1.69 -17.60 7.87
CA SER A 51 -1.94 -16.20 7.54
C SER A 51 -1.42 -15.85 6.14
N ASN A 52 -0.23 -16.33 5.79
CA ASN A 52 0.34 -16.13 4.45
C ASN A 52 -0.51 -16.83 3.38
N ASP A 53 -0.97 -18.05 3.63
CA ASP A 53 -1.86 -18.78 2.72
C ASP A 53 -3.17 -18.02 2.50
N LYS A 54 -3.73 -17.42 3.57
CA LYS A 54 -4.93 -16.60 3.47
C LYS A 54 -4.68 -15.30 2.69
N ILE A 55 -3.53 -14.67 2.87
CA ILE A 55 -3.16 -13.48 2.10
C ILE A 55 -3.08 -13.83 0.62
N GLY A 56 -2.37 -14.91 0.25
CA GLY A 56 -2.28 -15.36 -1.14
C GLY A 56 -3.65 -15.66 -1.75
N ALA A 57 -4.53 -16.35 -1.03
CA ALA A 57 -5.88 -16.62 -1.50
C ALA A 57 -6.72 -15.34 -1.71
N LEU A 58 -6.57 -14.33 -0.84
CA LEU A 58 -7.25 -13.04 -0.98
C LEU A 58 -6.71 -12.22 -2.16
N GLU A 59 -5.40 -12.29 -2.42
CA GLU A 59 -4.77 -11.67 -3.58
C GLU A 59 -5.28 -12.30 -4.87
N ASP A 60 -5.33 -13.64 -4.95
CA ASP A 60 -5.89 -14.38 -6.09
C ASP A 60 -7.38 -14.02 -6.35
N ASP A 61 -8.19 -13.96 -5.28
CA ASP A 61 -9.61 -13.58 -5.38
C ASP A 61 -9.77 -12.13 -5.89
N LEU A 62 -8.92 -11.22 -5.43
CA LEU A 62 -8.93 -9.82 -5.83
C LEU A 62 -8.54 -9.67 -7.31
N ASP A 63 -7.51 -10.39 -7.76
CA ASP A 63 -7.09 -10.38 -9.15
C ASP A 63 -8.15 -11.00 -10.07
N ALA A 64 -8.80 -12.08 -9.65
CA ALA A 64 -9.93 -12.67 -10.36
C ALA A 64 -11.14 -11.70 -10.43
N ALA A 65 -11.41 -10.93 -9.37
CA ALA A 65 -12.44 -9.90 -9.38
C ALA A 65 -12.10 -8.78 -10.37
N ARG A 66 -10.87 -8.25 -10.34
CA ARG A 66 -10.40 -7.21 -11.27
C ARG A 66 -10.50 -7.65 -12.73
N GLN A 67 -10.11 -8.88 -13.04
CA GLN A 67 -10.23 -9.43 -14.40
C GLN A 67 -11.69 -9.53 -14.86
N ARG A 68 -12.61 -9.95 -13.98
CA ARG A 68 -14.05 -9.97 -14.27
C ARG A 68 -14.59 -8.57 -14.53
N ASP A 69 -14.25 -7.61 -13.67
CA ASP A 69 -14.71 -6.23 -13.81
C ASP A 69 -14.20 -5.60 -15.10
N ALA A 70 -12.92 -5.79 -15.45
CA ALA A 70 -12.38 -5.38 -16.73
C ALA A 70 -13.15 -6.00 -17.91
N GLY A 71 -13.44 -7.31 -17.86
CA GLY A 71 -14.23 -7.99 -18.88
C GLY A 71 -15.66 -7.45 -19.02
N LEU A 72 -16.32 -7.13 -17.90
CA LEU A 72 -17.66 -6.54 -17.88
C LEU A 72 -17.66 -5.12 -18.45
N ILE A 73 -16.65 -4.31 -18.12
CA ILE A 73 -16.47 -2.98 -18.72
C ILE A 73 -16.34 -3.11 -20.24
N LEU A 74 -15.47 -4.01 -20.72
CA LEU A 74 -15.30 -4.26 -22.16
C LEU A 74 -16.62 -4.62 -22.86
N LEU A 75 -17.41 -5.53 -22.28
CA LEU A 75 -18.70 -5.95 -22.84
C LEU A 75 -19.78 -4.86 -22.78
N GLY A 76 -19.72 -4.00 -21.76
CA GLY A 76 -20.61 -2.86 -21.59
C GLY A 76 -20.29 -1.71 -22.53
N THR A 77 -19.00 -1.45 -22.77
CA THR A 77 -18.51 -0.37 -23.63
C THR A 77 -19.08 -0.45 -25.03
N ASP A 78 -19.04 -1.62 -25.68
CA ASP A 78 -19.54 -1.74 -27.06
C ASP A 78 -21.04 -1.44 -27.19
N ARG A 79 -21.83 -1.74 -26.15
CA ARG A 79 -23.28 -1.47 -26.14
C ARG A 79 -23.67 -0.08 -25.63
N LEU A 80 -22.86 0.50 -24.74
CA LEU A 80 -23.18 1.76 -24.05
C LEU A 80 -22.48 2.96 -24.68
N LEU A 81 -21.24 2.80 -25.15
CA LEU A 81 -20.40 3.87 -25.72
C LEU A 81 -20.22 3.73 -27.24
N GLY A 82 -20.59 2.59 -27.83
CA GLY A 82 -20.59 2.41 -29.28
C GLY A 82 -21.33 3.56 -29.97
N GLU A 83 -20.69 4.19 -30.95
CA GLU A 83 -21.20 5.29 -31.77
C GLU A 83 -21.48 6.63 -31.03
N GLN A 84 -21.27 6.72 -29.72
CA GLN A 84 -21.50 7.98 -28.99
C GLN A 84 -20.30 8.92 -28.99
N LEU A 85 -19.09 8.37 -29.06
CA LEU A 85 -17.84 9.13 -29.00
C LEU A 85 -17.12 9.19 -30.36
N THR A 86 -17.75 8.68 -31.42
CA THR A 86 -17.13 8.67 -32.76
C THR A 86 -16.82 10.09 -33.23
N ASP A 87 -15.57 10.33 -33.64
CA ASP A 87 -15.03 11.63 -34.08
C ASP A 87 -15.12 12.75 -33.03
N GLN A 88 -15.38 12.44 -31.76
CA GLN A 88 -15.28 13.43 -30.68
C GLN A 88 -13.83 13.53 -30.18
N PRO A 89 -13.28 14.76 -30.07
CA PRO A 89 -11.98 14.97 -29.47
C PRO A 89 -12.07 14.72 -27.96
N VAL A 90 -11.35 13.71 -27.47
CA VAL A 90 -11.32 13.33 -26.05
C VAL A 90 -9.91 13.56 -25.49
N LEU A 91 -9.86 14.20 -24.32
CA LEU A 91 -8.65 14.39 -23.53
C LEU A 91 -8.81 13.71 -22.17
N VAL A 92 -7.89 12.81 -21.84
CA VAL A 92 -7.90 12.12 -20.55
C VAL A 92 -7.05 12.89 -19.56
N VAL A 93 -7.62 13.26 -18.42
CA VAL A 93 -6.93 13.92 -17.32
C VAL A 93 -6.82 12.93 -16.17
N ALA A 94 -5.61 12.44 -15.91
CA ALA A 94 -5.33 11.47 -14.86
C ALA A 94 -4.85 12.18 -13.59
N GLU A 95 -5.53 11.94 -12.47
CA GLU A 95 -5.17 12.43 -11.14
C GLU A 95 -3.91 11.72 -10.61
N PRO A 96 -3.10 12.34 -9.72
CA PRO A 96 -2.01 11.64 -9.07
C PRO A 96 -2.53 10.44 -8.27
N GLY A 97 -1.95 9.26 -8.48
CA GLY A 97 -2.35 8.02 -7.81
C GLY A 97 -3.26 7.10 -8.63
N VAL A 98 -3.66 7.48 -9.84
CA VAL A 98 -4.28 6.54 -10.80
C VAL A 98 -3.21 5.52 -11.23
N GLY A 99 -3.53 4.23 -11.07
CA GLY A 99 -2.63 3.16 -11.51
C GLY A 99 -2.58 3.04 -13.03
N ASP A 100 -1.39 2.72 -13.55
CA ASP A 100 -1.12 2.61 -15.00
C ASP A 100 -2.07 1.63 -15.70
N ASP A 101 -2.45 0.54 -15.02
CA ASP A 101 -3.36 -0.48 -15.55
C ASP A 101 -4.77 0.06 -15.79
N GLN A 102 -5.29 0.90 -14.88
CA GLN A 102 -6.61 1.51 -15.02
C GLN A 102 -6.62 2.52 -16.17
N LEU A 103 -5.55 3.30 -16.31
CA LEU A 103 -5.39 4.24 -17.42
C LEU A 103 -5.33 3.49 -18.76
N ALA A 104 -4.54 2.42 -18.86
CA ALA A 104 -4.44 1.59 -20.05
C ALA A 104 -5.81 0.95 -20.44
N ALA A 105 -6.57 0.48 -19.45
CA ALA A 105 -7.91 -0.07 -19.68
C ALA A 105 -8.88 0.99 -20.24
N LEU A 106 -8.85 2.21 -19.70
CA LEU A 106 -9.67 3.34 -20.18
C LEU A 106 -9.29 3.73 -21.62
N LEU A 107 -8.00 3.84 -21.92
CA LEU A 107 -7.52 4.17 -23.26
C LEU A 107 -7.96 3.12 -24.28
N SER A 108 -7.90 1.83 -23.93
CA SER A 108 -8.39 0.74 -24.78
C SER A 108 -9.90 0.78 -25.03
N VAL A 109 -10.68 1.29 -24.08
CA VAL A 109 -12.12 1.52 -24.20
C VAL A 109 -12.42 2.68 -25.14
N LEU A 110 -11.69 3.79 -25.00
CA LEU A 110 -11.87 4.98 -25.85
C LEU A 110 -11.51 4.70 -27.31
N ASP A 111 -10.41 3.98 -27.55
CA ASP A 111 -9.97 3.54 -28.88
C ASP A 111 -11.06 2.71 -29.58
N ARG A 112 -11.65 1.75 -28.87
CA ARG A 112 -12.75 0.92 -29.39
C ARG A 112 -14.05 1.67 -29.61
N SER A 113 -14.31 2.73 -28.85
CA SER A 113 -15.48 3.59 -29.10
C SER A 113 -15.34 4.51 -30.33
N GLY A 114 -14.15 4.56 -30.95
CA GLY A 114 -13.86 5.43 -32.09
C GLY A 114 -13.64 6.90 -31.69
N ALA A 115 -13.24 7.15 -30.44
CA ALA A 115 -12.95 8.49 -29.97
C ALA A 115 -11.64 9.01 -30.58
N ASP A 116 -11.59 10.31 -30.91
CA ASP A 116 -10.38 10.98 -31.35
C ASP A 116 -9.56 11.40 -30.11
N LEU A 117 -8.77 10.47 -29.58
CA LEU A 117 -7.93 10.70 -28.41
C LEU A 117 -6.79 11.68 -28.76
N ARG A 118 -6.92 12.92 -28.30
CA ARG A 118 -5.91 13.98 -28.52
C ARG A 118 -4.72 13.90 -27.57
N GLY A 119 -4.87 13.20 -26.46
CA GLY A 119 -3.77 12.93 -25.54
C GLY A 119 -4.19 12.56 -24.12
N THR A 120 -3.19 12.39 -23.26
CA THR A 120 -3.38 12.14 -21.83
C THR A 120 -2.52 13.10 -21.03
N LEU A 121 -3.15 13.82 -20.11
CA LEU A 121 -2.49 14.70 -19.14
C LEU A 121 -2.48 14.00 -17.79
N ALA A 122 -1.31 13.56 -17.35
CA ALA A 122 -1.11 13.06 -16.00
C ALA A 122 -0.73 14.21 -15.07
N LEU A 123 -1.61 14.52 -14.11
CA LEU A 123 -1.27 15.42 -13.02
C LEU A 123 -0.23 14.74 -12.14
N ARG A 124 0.79 15.51 -11.76
CA ARG A 124 1.78 15.11 -10.76
C ARG A 124 1.36 15.67 -9.41
N ASP A 125 1.82 15.07 -8.32
CA ASP A 125 1.49 15.46 -6.93
C ASP A 125 1.63 16.96 -6.65
N ARG A 126 2.50 17.66 -7.39
CA ARG A 126 2.71 19.10 -7.27
C ARG A 126 1.56 19.98 -7.81
N LEU A 127 0.54 19.37 -8.42
CA LEU A 127 -0.67 20.04 -8.91
C LEU A 127 -1.90 19.75 -8.03
N THR A 128 -1.72 19.18 -6.83
CA THR A 128 -2.80 19.16 -5.83
C THR A 128 -3.07 20.60 -5.43
N LEU A 129 -4.07 21.21 -6.06
CA LEU A 129 -4.51 22.59 -5.84
C LEU A 129 -4.94 22.74 -4.37
N THR A 130 -3.98 23.12 -3.54
CA THR A 130 -4.24 23.59 -2.18
C THR A 130 -4.48 25.10 -2.24
N ASP A 131 -5.37 25.63 -1.40
CA ASP A 131 -5.65 27.07 -1.37
C ASP A 131 -4.32 27.85 -1.19
N GLY A 132 -4.03 28.80 -2.09
CA GLY A 132 -2.81 29.61 -2.04
C GLY A 132 -1.59 29.02 -2.75
N ASP A 133 -1.76 28.25 -3.84
CA ASP A 133 -0.64 27.86 -4.70
C ASP A 133 -0.14 29.05 -5.55
N ASP A 134 0.51 30.02 -4.90
CA ASP A 134 1.07 31.25 -5.50
C ASP A 134 1.99 30.93 -6.70
N ALA A 135 2.71 29.81 -6.61
CA ALA A 135 3.60 29.32 -7.67
C ALA A 135 2.83 28.87 -8.93
N LEU A 136 1.61 28.36 -8.77
CA LEU A 136 0.76 28.02 -9.90
C LEU A 136 0.07 29.27 -10.45
N ALA A 137 -0.40 30.17 -9.58
CA ALA A 137 -0.94 31.48 -9.96
C ALA A 137 0.05 32.23 -10.86
N GLU A 138 1.31 32.32 -10.45
CA GLU A 138 2.39 32.95 -11.21
C GLU A 138 2.66 32.23 -12.55
N ALA A 139 2.66 30.88 -12.55
CA ALA A 139 2.91 30.09 -13.75
C ALA A 139 1.81 30.25 -14.83
N ILE A 140 0.58 30.55 -14.43
CA ILE A 140 -0.57 30.79 -15.33
C ILE A 140 -0.92 32.28 -15.49
N GLY A 141 -0.10 33.18 -14.92
CA GLY A 141 -0.25 34.63 -15.05
C GLY A 141 -1.41 35.25 -14.26
N LEU A 142 -1.85 34.59 -13.19
CA LEU A 142 -2.82 35.13 -12.23
C LEU A 142 -2.13 35.83 -11.05
N GLU A 143 -2.84 36.75 -10.41
CA GLU A 143 -2.39 37.40 -9.18
C GLU A 143 -2.28 36.37 -8.03
N SER A 144 -1.27 36.53 -7.18
CA SER A 144 -0.88 35.54 -6.15
C SER A 144 -1.92 35.36 -5.03
N ASP A 145 -3.04 36.06 -5.06
CA ASP A 145 -4.17 35.92 -4.13
C ASP A 145 -5.40 35.25 -4.77
N ALA A 146 -5.26 34.71 -5.99
CA ALA A 146 -6.33 33.99 -6.67
C ALA A 146 -6.82 32.79 -5.85
N SER A 147 -8.13 32.72 -5.66
CA SER A 147 -8.77 31.59 -4.99
C SER A 147 -8.57 30.29 -5.79
N ALA A 148 -8.65 29.13 -5.13
CA ALA A 148 -8.56 27.84 -5.83
C ALA A 148 -9.62 27.68 -6.94
N ALA A 149 -10.76 28.36 -6.85
CA ALA A 149 -11.77 28.38 -7.89
C ALA A 149 -11.32 29.17 -9.14
N GLU A 150 -10.67 30.32 -8.94
CA GLU A 150 -10.13 31.16 -10.02
C GLU A 150 -8.94 30.49 -10.71
N LEU A 151 -8.04 29.87 -9.94
CA LEU A 151 -6.95 29.05 -10.45
C LEU A 151 -7.47 27.91 -11.33
N ARG A 152 -8.48 27.16 -10.86
CA ARG A 152 -9.10 26.07 -11.63
C ARG A 152 -9.74 26.57 -12.92
N SER A 153 -10.46 27.68 -12.86
CA SER A 153 -11.12 28.28 -14.03
C SER A 153 -10.10 28.72 -15.08
N ALA A 154 -9.02 29.38 -14.66
CA ALA A 154 -7.97 29.85 -15.57
C ALA A 154 -7.15 28.69 -16.17
N VAL A 155 -6.78 27.68 -15.38
CA VAL A 155 -6.13 26.46 -15.89
C VAL A 155 -7.03 25.78 -16.93
N ASN A 156 -8.33 25.64 -16.65
CA ASN A 156 -9.27 25.04 -17.59
C ASN A 156 -9.40 25.86 -18.88
N ALA A 157 -9.52 27.18 -18.78
CA ALA A 157 -9.61 28.05 -19.95
C ALA A 157 -8.33 27.97 -20.81
N GLN A 158 -7.16 28.00 -20.19
CA GLN A 158 -5.88 27.93 -20.88
C GLN A 158 -5.64 26.56 -21.54
N LEU A 159 -6.08 25.47 -20.89
CA LEU A 159 -6.07 24.14 -21.49
C LEU A 159 -7.01 24.08 -22.70
N VAL A 160 -8.24 24.59 -22.58
CA VAL A 160 -9.22 24.64 -23.68
C VAL A 160 -8.71 25.46 -24.86
N ASP A 161 -8.10 26.62 -24.62
CA ASP A 161 -7.51 27.45 -25.68
C ASP A 161 -6.30 26.78 -26.34
N ALA A 162 -5.42 26.15 -25.56
CA ALA A 162 -4.29 25.39 -26.09
C ALA A 162 -4.75 24.20 -26.95
N LEU A 163 -5.87 23.56 -26.58
CA LEU A 163 -6.50 22.49 -27.34
C LEU A 163 -7.14 23.01 -28.63
N ALA A 164 -7.85 24.13 -28.57
CA ALA A 164 -8.48 24.76 -29.73
C ALA A 164 -7.44 25.24 -30.75
N ALA A 165 -6.25 25.64 -30.30
CA ALA A 165 -5.14 26.06 -31.15
C ALA A 165 -4.34 24.89 -31.76
N ALA A 166 -4.49 23.68 -31.22
CA ALA A 166 -3.80 22.47 -31.69
C ALA A 166 -4.62 21.64 -32.70
N GLY A 167 -5.86 22.06 -33.00
CA GLY A 167 -6.71 21.52 -34.09
C GLY A 167 -6.72 22.44 -35.30
#